data_AF-A0A952E267-F1
#
_entry.id   AF-A0A952E267-F1
#
_cell.length_a   1.000
_cell.length_b   1.000
_cell.length_c   1.000
_cell.angle_alpha   90.00
_cell.angle_beta   90.00
_cell.angle_gamma   90.00
#
_symmetry.space_group_name_H-M   'P 1'
#
loop_
_entity.id
_entity.type
_entity.pdbx_description
1 polymer ?
#
loop_
_entity_poly.entity_id
_entity_poly.type
_entity_poly.pdbx_seq_one_letter_code
_entity_poly.pdbx_strand_id
1 'polypeptide(L)'
;FVTFMGLLVAVFVLIIIILNVMLRSIVIKPVTKLSGIADEVSKGYMEAPEFSERGKDEISVLAASFNRMRRSLEKAMKMLEE
;
A
#
# COMPACT_ATOMS: atom_id res chain seq x y z
N PHE A 1 23.95 8.55 36.52
CA PHE A 1 22.86 7.55 36.43
C PHE A 1 21.63 8.11 35.72
N VAL A 2 21.02 9.20 36.21
CA VAL A 2 19.81 9.82 35.59
C VAL A 2 20.05 10.29 34.15
N THR A 3 21.19 10.93 33.86
CA THR A 3 21.56 11.36 32.50
C THR A 3 21.69 10.20 31.51
N PHE A 4 22.30 9.11 31.95
CA PHE A 4 22.41 7.88 31.17
C PHE A 4 21.04 7.25 30.91
N MET A 5 20.18 7.17 31.93
CA MET A 5 18.82 6.67 31.80
C MET A 5 17.97 7.54 30.86
N GLY A 6 18.12 8.87 30.93
CA GLY A 6 17.44 9.81 30.05
C GLY A 6 17.84 9.65 28.58
N LEU A 7 19.14 9.48 28.31
CA LEU A 7 19.63 9.18 26.95
C LEU A 7 19.07 7.84 26.42
N LEU A 8 19.04 6.80 27.27
CA LEU A 8 18.49 5.51 26.87
C LEU A 8 17.02 5.63 26.45
N VAL A 9 16.19 6.29 27.27
CA VAL A 9 14.77 6.53 26.96
C VAL A 9 14.63 7.37 25.69
N ALA A 10 15.45 8.41 25.51
CA ALA A 10 15.42 9.25 24.33
C ALA A 10 15.70 8.46 23.04
N VAL A 11 16.67 7.53 23.06
CA VAL A 11 16.95 6.65 21.91
C VAL A 11 15.77 5.75 21.60
N PHE A 12 15.13 5.14 22.61
CA PHE A 12 13.93 4.31 22.38
C PHE A 12 12.79 5.12 21.76
N VAL A 13 12.51 6.31 22.27
CA VAL A 13 11.49 7.20 21.71
C VAL A 13 11.82 7.56 20.26
N LEU A 14 13.08 7.88 19.97
CA LEU A 14 13.54 8.18 18.62
C LEU A 14 13.31 6.99 17.67
N ILE A 15 13.67 5.77 18.08
CA ILE A 15 13.47 4.55 17.29
C ILE A 15 11.98 4.33 17.02
N ILE A 16 11.12 4.48 18.04
CA ILE A 16 9.66 4.32 17.88
C ILE A 16 9.12 5.31 16.84
N ILE A 17 9.53 6.57 16.92
CA ILE A 17 9.11 7.62 15.97
C ILE A 17 9.57 7.26 14.56
N ILE A 18 10.84 6.89 14.38
CA ILE A 18 11.40 6.52 13.07
C ILE A 18 10.66 5.32 12.49
N LEU A 19 10.47 4.25 13.26
CA LEU A 19 9.76 3.06 12.81
C LEU A 19 8.32 3.37 12.42
N ASN A 20 7.60 4.19 13.20
CA ASN A 20 6.23 4.56 12.89
C ASN A 20 6.13 5.36 11.58
N VAL A 21 7.02 6.34 11.39
CA VAL A 21 7.09 7.15 10.16
C VAL A 21 7.44 6.27 8.95
N MET A 22 8.39 5.36 9.12
CA MET A 22 8.83 4.43 8.09
C MET A 22 7.69 3.48 7.69
N LEU A 23 7.03 2.83 8.65
CA LEU A 23 5.88 1.96 8.39
C LEU A 23 4.75 2.71 7.69
N ARG A 24 4.42 3.92 8.15
CA ARG A 24 3.37 4.73 7.55
C ARG A 24 3.65 5.05 6.08
N SER A 25 4.90 5.38 5.75
CA SER A 25 5.27 5.83 4.41
C SER A 25 5.51 4.69 3.44
N ILE A 26 6.18 3.63 3.89
CA ILE A 26 6.61 2.50 3.04
C ILE A 26 5.51 1.44 2.91
N VAL A 27 4.75 1.18 3.97
CA VAL A 27 3.79 0.06 3.99
C VAL A 27 2.35 0.55 4.01
N ILE A 28 1.97 1.34 5.01
CA ILE A 28 0.55 1.66 5.25
C ILE A 28 -0.02 2.50 4.10
N LYS A 29 0.66 3.58 3.69
CA LYS A 29 0.19 4.47 2.63
C LYS A 29 -0.05 3.75 1.28
N PRO A 30 0.87 2.94 0.73
CA PRO A 30 0.60 2.22 -0.52
C PRO A 30 -0.50 1.17 -0.37
N VAL A 31 -0.55 0.45 0.76
CA VAL A 31 -1.61 -0.56 1.00
C VAL A 31 -2.99 0.10 1.07
N THR A 32 -3.14 1.22 1.79
CA THR A 32 -4.41 1.95 1.85
C THR A 32 -4.84 2.45 0.46
N LYS A 33 -3.89 2.94 -0.35
CA LYS A 33 -4.19 3.37 -1.72
C LYS A 33 -4.66 2.19 -2.59
N LEU A 34 -4.01 1.03 -2.47
CA LEU A 34 -4.40 -0.16 -3.22
C LEU A 34 -5.79 -0.64 -2.82
N SER A 35 -6.08 -0.67 -1.51
CA SER A 35 -7.39 -1.05 -0.97
C SER A 35 -8.50 -0.10 -1.45
N GLY A 36 -8.24 1.20 -1.54
CA GLY A 36 -9.22 2.16 -2.06
C GLY A 36 -9.56 1.92 -3.53
N ILE A 37 -8.55 1.63 -4.36
CA ILE A 37 -8.79 1.30 -5.77
C ILE A 37 -9.52 -0.05 -5.90
N ALA A 38 -9.19 -1.03 -5.06
CA ALA A 38 -9.92 -2.30 -5.00
C ALA A 38 -11.41 -2.12 -4.71
N ASP A 39 -11.75 -1.23 -3.78
CA ASP A 39 -13.14 -0.89 -3.47
C ASP A 39 -13.86 -0.28 -4.70
N GLU A 40 -13.22 0.66 -5.40
CA GLU A 40 -13.79 1.26 -6.62
C GLU A 40 -13.95 0.26 -7.77
N VAL A 41 -12.94 -0.56 -8.02
CA VAL A 41 -12.99 -1.64 -9.03
C VAL A 41 -14.10 -2.63 -8.70
N SER A 42 -14.33 -2.95 -7.42
CA SER A 42 -15.39 -3.87 -7.00
C SER A 42 -16.80 -3.33 -7.27
N LYS A 43 -16.97 -2.01 -7.33
CA LYS A 43 -18.23 -1.33 -7.68
C LYS A 43 -18.45 -1.18 -9.18
N GLY A 44 -17.49 -1.62 -10.01
CA GLY A 44 -17.55 -1.52 -11.47
C GLY A 44 -16.84 -0.30 -12.05
N TYR A 45 -16.18 0.54 -11.23
CA TYR A 45 -15.43 1.70 -11.72
C TYR A 45 -14.04 1.29 -12.22
N MET A 46 -13.98 0.84 -13.48
CA MET A 46 -12.76 0.28 -14.09
C MET A 46 -11.77 1.33 -14.64
N GLU A 47 -12.13 2.62 -14.65
CA GLU A 47 -11.33 3.73 -15.18
C GLU A 47 -10.22 4.21 -14.21
N ALA A 48 -10.17 3.67 -12.98
CA ALA A 48 -9.17 4.06 -12.01
C ALA A 48 -7.74 3.78 -12.54
N PRO A 49 -6.80 4.71 -12.35
CA PRO A 49 -5.43 4.54 -12.83
C PRO A 49 -4.76 3.32 -12.16
N GLU A 50 -4.00 2.56 -12.96
CA GLU A 50 -3.27 1.40 -12.46
C GLU A 50 -2.30 1.78 -11.34
N PHE A 51 -2.08 0.84 -10.43
CA PHE A 51 -1.12 1.06 -9.36
C PHE A 51 0.29 1.12 -9.97
N SER A 52 1.12 2.08 -9.52
CA SER A 52 2.48 2.16 -10.02
C SER A 52 3.27 0.94 -9.58
N GLU A 53 3.74 0.13 -10.53
CA GLU A 53 4.59 -1.05 -10.29
C GLU A 53 6.04 -0.66 -9.96
N ARG A 54 6.28 0.60 -9.56
CA ARG A 54 7.61 1.09 -9.22
C ARG A 54 7.98 0.59 -7.82
N GLY A 55 8.75 -0.49 -7.78
CA GLY A 55 9.33 -1.07 -6.57
C GLY A 55 10.00 -2.40 -6.89
N LYS A 56 10.76 -2.93 -5.93
CA LYS A 56 11.34 -4.28 -6.01
C LYS A 56 10.98 -5.11 -4.76
N ASP A 57 9.95 -4.68 -4.04
CA ASP A 57 9.47 -5.27 -2.80
C ASP A 57 8.13 -5.99 -3.00
N GLU A 58 7.64 -6.63 -1.95
CA GLU A 58 6.39 -7.37 -1.94
C GLU A 58 5.17 -6.49 -2.27
N ILE A 59 5.24 -5.18 -1.97
CA ILE A 59 4.18 -4.23 -2.31
C ILE A 59 4.09 -4.03 -3.82
N SER A 60 5.23 -3.96 -4.53
CA SER A 60 5.25 -3.88 -6.00
C SER A 60 4.71 -5.15 -6.66
N VAL A 61 5.02 -6.33 -6.10
CA VAL A 61 4.48 -7.62 -6.57
C VAL A 61 2.97 -7.70 -6.35
N LEU A 62 2.49 -7.22 -5.20
CA LEU A 62 1.07 -7.12 -4.90
C LEU A 62 0.35 -6.18 -5.87
N ALA A 63 0.92 -5.01 -6.14
CA ALA A 63 0.39 -4.05 -7.11
C ALA A 63 0.25 -4.65 -8.51
N ALA A 64 1.29 -5.33 -9.00
CA ALA A 64 1.26 -5.99 -10.31
C ALA A 64 0.18 -7.09 -10.36
N SER A 65 0.04 -7.87 -9.29
CA SER A 65 -0.98 -8.93 -9.20
C SER A 65 -2.39 -8.36 -9.17
N PHE A 66 -2.59 -7.25 -8.47
CA PHE A 66 -3.85 -6.52 -8.46
C PHE A 66 -4.19 -5.92 -9.85
N ASN A 67 -3.23 -5.32 -10.54
CA ASN A 67 -3.42 -4.80 -11.91
C ASN A 67 -3.89 -5.91 -12.87
N ARG A 68 -3.31 -7.12 -12.77
CA ARG A 68 -3.76 -8.28 -13.56
C ARG A 68 -5.20 -8.69 -13.23
N MET A 69 -5.57 -8.72 -11.94
CA MET A 69 -6.94 -9.01 -11.51
C MET A 69 -7.95 -7.98 -12.07
N ARG A 70 -7.64 -6.68 -11.98
CA ARG A 70 -8.48 -5.61 -12.54
C ARG A 70 -8.76 -5.83 -14.03
N ARG A 71 -7.70 -6.07 -14.82
CA ARG A 71 -7.84 -6.33 -16.27
C ARG A 71 -8.69 -7.57 -16.57
N SER A 72 -8.57 -8.63 -15.75
CA SER A 72 -9.39 -9.83 -15.91
C SER A 72 -10.87 -9.55 -15.64
N LEU A 73 -11.18 -8.76 -14.60
CA LEU A 73 -12.55 -8.36 -14.27
C LEU A 73 -13.14 -7.45 -15.34
N GLU A 74 -12.36 -6.47 -15.82
CA GLU A 74 -12.78 -5.58 -16.91
C GLU A 74 -13.16 -6.37 -18.17
N LYS A 75 -12.35 -7.38 -18.53
CA LYS A 75 -12.67 -8.26 -19.66
C LYS A 75 -13.93 -9.09 -19.41
N ALA A 76 -14.12 -9.61 -18.20
CA ALA A 76 -15.32 -10.36 -17.84
C ALA A 76 -16.60 -9.52 -17.94
N MET A 77 -16.55 -8.26 -17.49
CA MET A 77 -17.67 -7.32 -17.61
C MET A 77 -18.02 -7.02 -19.06
N LYS A 78 -17.02 -6.77 -19.92
CA LYS A 78 -17.23 -6.53 -21.36
C LYS A 78 -17.93 -7.70 -22.06
N MET A 79 -17.63 -8.94 -21.67
CA MET A 79 -18.30 -10.13 -22.22
C MET A 79 -19.76 -10.30 -21.77
N LEU A 80 -20.20 -9.61 -20.71
CA LEU A 80 -21.60 -9.62 -20.28
C LEU A 80 -22.44 -8.54 -20.98
N GLU A 81 -21.78 -7.50 -21.50
CA GLU A 81 -22.40 -6.42 -22.28
C GLU A 81 -22.57 -6.78 -23.78
N GLU A 82 -21.88 -7.84 -24.23
CA GLU A 82 -22.06 -8.50 -25.53
C GLU A 82 -23.13 -9.60 -25.49
#